data_AF-A0A524ALR3-F1
#
_entry.id   AF-A0A524ALR3-F1
#
_cell.length_a   1.000
_cell.length_b   1.000
_cell.length_c   1.000
_cell.angle_alpha   90.00
_cell.angle_beta   90.00
_cell.angle_gamma   90.00
#
_symmetry.space_group_name_H-M   'P 1'
#
loop_
_entity.id
_entity.type
_entity.pdbx_description
1 polymer ?
#
loop_
_entity_poly.entity_id
_entity_poly.type
_entity_poly.pdbx_seq_one_letter_code
_entity_poly.pdbx_strand_id
1 'polypeptide(L)' 'MADRLAVDKAYLIDTLKTMVSIDSILPHEERLAEFIADELRAMGVEPEWQEVAPGRPREHPYHRFRS' A
#
# COMPACT_ATOMS: atom_id res chain seq x y z
N MET A 1 -23.17 -8.19 -13.09
CA MET A 1 -22.29 -9.39 -13.09
C MET A 1 -21.09 -9.02 -12.24
N ALA A 2 -20.87 -9.69 -11.10
CA ALA A 2 -19.63 -9.52 -10.37
C ALA A 2 -18.54 -10.15 -11.22
N ASP A 3 -17.76 -9.31 -11.90
CA ASP A 3 -16.58 -9.76 -12.62
C ASP A 3 -15.65 -10.40 -11.59
N ARG A 4 -15.42 -11.70 -11.74
CA ARG A 4 -14.76 -12.51 -10.73
C ARG A 4 -13.27 -12.21 -10.89
N LEU A 5 -12.79 -11.17 -10.18
CA LEU A 5 -11.37 -10.82 -10.11
C LEU A 5 -10.56 -12.11 -9.94
N ALA A 6 -9.85 -12.49 -10.99
CA ALA A 6 -8.93 -13.61 -10.93
C ALA A 6 -7.77 -13.18 -10.04
N VAL A 7 -7.82 -13.61 -8.78
CA VAL A 7 -6.81 -13.27 -7.79
C VAL A 7 -5.54 -14.07 -8.09
N ASP A 8 -4.46 -13.37 -8.44
CA ASP A 8 -3.14 -13.97 -8.55
C ASP A 8 -2.58 -14.28 -7.16
N LYS A 9 -2.64 -15.56 -6.79
CA LYS A 9 -2.17 -16.03 -5.48
C LYS A 9 -0.65 -15.95 -5.34
N ALA A 10 0.10 -16.09 -6.43
CA ALA A 10 1.57 -16.03 -6.36
C ALA A 10 2.00 -14.62 -6.03
N TYR A 11 1.44 -13.64 -6.74
CA TYR A 11 1.62 -12.22 -6.44
C TYR A 11 1.27 -11.91 -4.98
N LEU A 12 0.08 -12.30 -4.50
CA LEU A 12 -0.30 -12.05 -3.11
C LEU A 12 0.68 -12.62 -2.08
N ILE A 13 1.18 -13.83 -2.29
CA ILE A 13 2.12 -14.48 -1.37
C ILE A 13 3.46 -13.75 -1.38
N ASP A 14 3.96 -13.38 -2.55
CA ASP A 14 5.27 -12.74 -2.68
C ASP A 14 5.26 -11.29 -2.19
N THR A 15 4.19 -10.54 -2.46
CA THR A 15 3.94 -9.22 -1.87
C THR A 15 3.87 -9.33 -0.34
N LEU A 16 3.10 -10.29 0.20
CA LEU A 16 2.98 -10.48 1.64
C LEU A 16 4.33 -10.80 2.31
N LYS A 17 5.11 -11.72 1.74
CA LYS A 17 6.45 -12.05 2.24
C LYS A 17 7.36 -10.82 2.26
N THR A 18 7.31 -10.02 1.20
CA THR A 18 8.09 -8.79 1.09
C THR A 18 7.68 -7.80 2.17
N MET A 19 6.38 -7.53 2.32
CA MET A 19 5.86 -6.63 3.35
C MET A 19 6.27 -7.03 4.78
N VAL A 20 6.15 -8.33 5.12
CA VAL A 20 6.52 -8.85 6.46
C VAL A 20 8.03 -8.76 6.71
N SER A 21 8.86 -8.72 5.66
CA SER A 21 10.31 -8.57 5.79
C SER A 21 10.78 -7.14 6.03
N ILE A 22 9.91 -6.15 5.83
CA ILE A 22 10.23 -4.74 6.04
C ILE A 22 9.99 -4.39 7.52
N ASP A 23 11.04 -3.94 8.21
CA ASP A 23 10.85 -3.35 9.53
C ASP A 23 10.04 -2.06 9.41
N SER A 24 8.80 -2.11 9.88
CA SER A 24 7.86 -1.00 9.85
C SER A 24 7.30 -0.69 11.23
N ILE A 25 8.02 -1.05 12.29
CA ILE A 25 7.69 -0.61 13.64
C ILE A 25 8.16 0.83 13.78
N LEU A 26 7.38 1.67 14.47
CA LEU A 26 7.75 3.06 14.75
C LEU A 26 9.21 3.15 15.23
N PRO A 27 10.05 4.02 14.65
CA PRO A 27 9.77 5.07 13.65
C PRO A 27 10.16 4.71 12.19
N HIS A 28 10.28 3.43 11.83
CA HIS A 28 10.92 2.97 10.59
C HIS A 28 9.95 2.70 9.43
N GLU A 29 8.79 3.33 9.42
CA GLU A 29 7.69 2.84 8.57
C GLU A 29 7.75 3.31 7.11
N GLU A 30 8.66 4.22 6.80
CA GLU A 30 8.84 4.84 5.48
C GLU A 30 9.05 3.80 4.39
N ARG A 31 9.90 2.79 4.64
CA ARG A 31 10.24 1.76 3.65
C ARG A 31 9.05 0.90 3.25
N LEU A 32 8.10 0.67 4.17
CA LEU A 32 6.88 -0.06 3.85
C LEU A 32 5.93 0.80 3.03
N ALA A 33 5.85 2.10 3.35
CA ALA A 33 5.04 3.04 2.58
C ALA A 33 5.57 3.20 1.15
N GLU A 34 6.89 3.33 0.98
CA GLU A 34 7.56 3.36 -0.33
C GLU A 34 7.29 2.10 -1.14
N PHE A 35 7.37 0.92 -0.50
CA PHE A 35 7.05 -0.34 -1.17
C PHE A 35 5.60 -0.36 -1.68
N ILE A 36 4.64 0.05 -0.85
CA ILE A 36 3.22 0.11 -1.25
C ILE A 36 3.03 1.13 -2.39
N ALA A 37 3.73 2.25 -2.34
CA ALA A 37 3.73 3.28 -3.37
C ALA A 37 4.09 2.70 -4.74
N ASP A 38 5.19 1.95 -4.77
CA ASP A 38 5.73 1.37 -5.99
C ASP A 38 4.82 0.28 -6.55
N GLU A 39 4.20 -0.54 -5.68
CA GLU A 39 3.20 -1.52 -6.10
C GLU A 39 1.96 -0.83 -6.71
N LEU A 40 1.47 0.27 -6.12
CA LEU A 40 0.37 1.05 -6.68
C LEU A 40 0.73 1.67 -8.03
N ARG A 41 1.92 2.24 -8.16
CA ARG A 41 2.41 2.78 -9.44
C ARG A 41 2.54 1.69 -10.50
N ALA A 42 3.01 0.50 -10.13
CA ALA A 42 3.08 -0.65 -11.04
C ALA A 42 1.69 -1.10 -11.53
N MET A 43 0.64 -0.86 -10.74
CA MET A 43 -0.76 -1.08 -11.10
C MET A 43 -1.40 0.11 -11.86
N GLY A 44 -0.63 1.17 -12.12
CA GLY A 44 -1.10 2.37 -12.81
C GLY A 44 -1.89 3.35 -11.93
N VAL A 45 -1.79 3.22 -10.60
CA VAL A 45 -2.39 4.12 -9.62
C VAL A 45 -1.30 5.02 -9.06
N GLU A 46 -1.44 6.34 -9.18
CA GLU A 46 -0.51 7.27 -8.54
C GLU A 46 -0.94 7.51 -7.08
N PRO A 47 -0.11 7.16 -6.09
CA PRO A 47 -0.41 7.42 -4.69
C PRO A 47 -0.13 8.86 -4.29
N GLU A 48 -0.94 9.38 -3.36
CA GLU A 48 -0.73 10.68 -2.74
C GLU A 48 -0.11 10.51 -1.34
N TRP A 49 0.99 11.22 -1.09
CA TRP A 49 1.63 11.26 0.22
C TRP A 49 0.91 12.25 1.14
N GLN A 50 0.44 11.77 2.29
CA GLN A 50 -0.19 12.62 3.31
C GLN A 50 0.61 12.58 4.61
N GLU A 51 1.03 13.75 5.07
CA GLU A 51 1.63 13.91 6.40
C GLU A 51 0.53 13.87 7.47
N VAL A 52 0.50 12.81 8.28
CA VAL A 52 -0.45 12.67 9.40
C VAL A 52 0.14 13.11 10.74
N ALA A 53 1.46 13.28 10.80
CA ALA A 53 2.20 13.93 11.89
C ALA A 53 3.56 14.42 11.37
N PRO A 54 4.15 15.48 11.95
CA PRO A 54 5.45 16.00 11.55
C PRO A 54 6.50 14.89 11.40
N GLY A 55 7.02 14.71 10.18
CA GLY A 55 8.03 13.68 9.88
C GLY A 55 7.50 12.25 9.75
N ARG A 56 6.25 12.05 9.31
CA ARG A 56 5.68 10.72 9.00
C ARG A 56 5.03 10.68 7.61
N PRO A 57 5.68 10.11 6.57
CA PRO A 57 5.09 9.97 5.25
C PRO A 57 4.33 8.64 5.13
N ARG A 58 3.01 8.65 4.90
CA ARG A 58 2.27 7.47 4.42
C ARG A 58 1.11 7.83 3.49
N GLU A 59 0.79 6.88 2.62
CA GLU A 59 -0.21 6.96 1.55
C GLU A 59 -1.61 6.55 2.04
N HIS A 60 -2.66 7.17 1.50
CA HIS A 60 -4.05 6.95 1.95
C HIS A 60 -4.96 6.53 0.79
N PRO A 61 -5.65 5.36 0.83
CA PRO A 61 -6.70 5.05 -0.12
C PRO A 61 -8.06 5.01 0.59
N TYR A 62 -8.78 6.14 0.64
CA TYR A 62 -10.21 6.12 0.95
C TYR A 62 -11.00 7.15 0.13
N HIS A 63 -11.70 6.65 -0.89
CA HIS A 63 -12.90 7.30 -1.41
C HIS A 63 -14.09 7.02 -0.47
N ARG A 64 -14.77 8.10 -0.10
CA ARG A 64 -15.91 8.25 0.82
C ARG A 64 -17.02 7.20 0.65
N PHE A 65 -17.41 6.54 1.74
CA PHE A 65 -18.82 6.23 1.96
C PHE A 65 -19.52 7.52 2.41
N ARG A 66 -20.42 8.05 1.58
CA ARG A 66 -21.38 9.10 1.99
C ARG A 66 -22.55 8.41 2.69
N SER A 67 -22.88 8.92 3.88
CA SER A 67 -24.16 8.75 4.58
C SER A 67 -25.35 9.15 3.72
#